data_AF-A0A022MEI1-F1
#
_entry.id   AF-A0A022MEI1-F1
#
_cell.length_a   1.000
_cell.length_b   1.000
_cell.length_c   1.000
_cell.angle_alpha   90.00
_cell.angle_beta   90.00
_cell.angle_gamma   90.00
#
_symmetry.space_group_name_H-M   'P 1'
#
loop_
_entity.id
_entity.type
_entity.pdbx_description
1 polymer ?
#
loop_
_entity_poly.entity_id
_entity_poly.type
_entity_poly.pdbx_seq_one_letter_code
_entity_poly.pdbx_strand_id
1 'polypeptide(L)'
;GGPFAQVMREGELPAADGELAARWGEQPLAACGVLVDFALVRATDVVLDPDELEPREADFPEPDDPGLLDAVDVWSEDVLDRFPDTPVPPVATELVAVRDLDLVDDDQWPRALALLARPPLRDALTQPVRILLPDGTHEVVRPYTAWWLRGHPVLGGRRPAGLRAAGSDPLLRGLYDEADATGFEDEQVLRALGVRTSVAALLDEPGGAAELLDRLADPERPVAPAQLHALYGALADLDPEQVTLPDELRAVVDGRVEVVDAAEAVVCDSPDLLPFTAGVPLLPVRPARAAELAELLQVRRLSESVTGAVDSEGTEHGVPEPVRVLLGPRTPAAYVEHEELVVDGTELDWRLTDDGVLHAATLEGVAAGLAWAAGQWPRRFEVAALLEDPTRTEELARDRWFD
;
A
#
# COMPACT_ATOMS: atom_id res chain seq x y z
N GLY A 1 1.85 33.44 -27.37
CA GLY A 1 0.65 33.76 -26.56
C GLY A 1 -0.47 32.73 -26.61
N GLY A 2 -0.28 31.55 -27.23
CA GLY A 2 -1.23 30.42 -27.11
C GLY A 2 -1.15 29.72 -25.75
N PRO A 3 -1.98 28.68 -25.49
CA PRO A 3 -2.04 27.99 -24.20
C PRO A 3 -0.70 27.48 -23.67
N PHE A 4 0.13 26.88 -24.53
CA PHE A 4 1.48 26.43 -24.17
C PHE A 4 2.40 27.58 -23.75
N ALA A 5 2.46 28.63 -24.56
CA ALA A 5 3.27 29.81 -24.26
C ALA A 5 2.83 30.55 -22.97
N GLN A 6 1.62 30.29 -22.45
CA GLN A 6 1.12 30.88 -21.20
C GLN A 6 1.49 30.04 -19.96
N VAL A 7 2.02 28.83 -20.14
CA VAL A 7 2.48 27.97 -19.03
C VAL A 7 3.99 27.85 -18.93
N MET A 8 4.75 28.28 -19.95
CA MET A 8 6.21 28.27 -19.95
C MET A 8 6.77 29.48 -19.20
N ARG A 9 7.91 29.30 -18.52
CA ARG A 9 8.68 30.41 -17.92
C ARG A 9 9.10 31.40 -19.00
N GLU A 10 9.03 32.68 -18.66
CA GLU A 10 9.38 33.75 -19.60
C GLU A 10 10.87 33.68 -19.97
N GLY A 11 11.16 33.60 -21.27
CA GLY A 11 12.53 33.64 -21.81
C GLY A 11 13.19 32.27 -22.04
N GLU A 12 12.59 31.17 -21.58
CA GLU A 12 13.14 29.82 -21.81
C GLU A 12 13.01 29.37 -23.27
N LEU A 13 11.89 29.72 -23.91
CA LEU A 13 11.65 29.42 -25.32
C LEU A 13 11.47 30.70 -26.15
N PRO A 14 12.08 30.78 -27.35
CA PRO A 14 11.87 31.92 -28.23
C PRO A 14 10.43 31.94 -28.75
N ALA A 15 9.78 33.09 -28.64
CA ALA A 15 8.44 33.28 -29.19
C ALA A 15 8.50 33.46 -30.72
N ALA A 16 7.53 32.87 -31.43
CA ALA A 16 7.31 33.18 -32.84
C ALA A 16 6.99 34.68 -33.02
N ASP A 17 7.46 35.24 -34.14
CA ASP A 17 7.20 36.64 -34.49
C ASP A 17 5.69 36.93 -34.56
N GLY A 18 5.28 38.04 -33.96
CA GLY A 18 3.87 38.41 -33.83
C GLY A 18 3.18 38.69 -35.16
N GLU A 19 3.90 39.24 -36.16
CA GLU A 19 3.35 39.47 -37.49
C GLU A 19 3.16 38.15 -38.25
N LEU A 20 4.10 37.21 -38.12
CA LEU A 20 3.97 35.86 -38.67
C LEU A 20 2.80 35.10 -38.04
N ALA A 21 2.66 35.17 -36.72
CA ALA A 21 1.53 34.57 -36.00
C ALA A 21 0.18 35.15 -36.43
N ALA A 22 0.08 36.48 -36.57
CA ALA A 22 -1.14 37.12 -37.04
C ALA A 22 -1.48 36.79 -38.50
N ARG A 23 -0.45 36.63 -39.35
CA ARG A 23 -0.62 36.35 -40.78
C ARG A 23 -1.01 34.90 -41.07
N TRP A 24 -0.34 33.96 -40.41
CA TRP A 24 -0.45 32.53 -40.76
C TRP A 24 -1.32 31.75 -39.78
N GLY A 25 -1.49 32.23 -38.54
CA GLY A 25 -2.21 31.51 -37.50
C GLY A 25 -1.46 30.29 -36.97
N GLU A 26 -2.11 29.57 -36.07
CA GLU A 26 -1.50 28.49 -35.27
C GLU A 26 -1.11 27.27 -36.11
N GLN A 27 -2.04 26.72 -36.89
CA GLN A 27 -1.82 25.44 -37.60
C GLN A 27 -0.65 25.47 -38.60
N PRO A 28 -0.50 26.49 -39.47
CA PRO A 28 0.65 26.55 -40.37
C PRO A 28 1.97 26.75 -39.64
N LEU A 29 1.99 27.51 -38.53
CA LEU A 29 3.19 27.67 -37.72
C LEU A 29 3.57 26.37 -37.02
N ALA A 30 2.61 25.63 -36.49
CA ALA A 30 2.83 24.30 -35.93
C ALA A 30 3.41 23.33 -36.96
N ALA A 31 2.91 23.36 -38.20
CA ALA A 31 3.45 22.56 -39.30
C ALA A 31 4.89 22.93 -39.69
N CYS A 32 5.36 24.13 -39.31
CA CYS A 32 6.75 24.57 -39.48
C CYS A 32 7.61 24.35 -38.22
N GLY A 33 7.11 23.63 -37.21
CA GLY A 33 7.85 23.30 -36.00
C GLY A 33 7.69 24.29 -34.84
N VAL A 34 6.77 25.28 -34.94
CA VAL A 34 6.46 26.14 -33.79
C VAL A 34 5.66 25.35 -32.76
N LEU A 35 6.11 25.38 -31.50
CA LEU A 35 5.40 24.75 -30.39
C LEU A 35 4.11 25.52 -30.06
N VAL A 36 2.97 24.89 -30.31
CA VAL A 36 1.62 25.42 -30.00
C VAL A 36 0.97 24.71 -28.80
N ASP A 37 1.44 23.50 -28.52
CA ASP A 37 1.16 22.67 -27.35
C ASP A 37 2.47 22.01 -26.88
N PHE A 38 2.45 21.28 -25.76
CA PHE A 38 3.55 20.40 -25.39
C PHE A 38 3.91 19.44 -26.53
N ALA A 39 5.21 19.24 -26.76
CA ALA A 39 5.70 18.29 -27.75
C ALA A 39 5.86 16.90 -27.14
N LEU A 40 5.59 15.89 -27.97
CA LEU A 40 5.83 14.50 -27.62
C LEU A 40 7.10 14.02 -28.31
N VAL A 41 7.99 13.39 -27.54
CA VAL A 41 9.01 12.50 -28.06
C VAL A 41 8.37 11.13 -28.29
N ARG A 42 8.56 10.58 -29.49
CA ARG A 42 8.09 9.25 -29.87
C ARG A 42 9.22 8.46 -30.50
N ALA A 43 9.84 7.58 -29.72
CA ALA A 43 10.94 6.74 -30.16
C ALA A 43 10.57 5.26 -30.07
N THR A 44 11.07 4.45 -31.00
CA THR A 44 10.89 2.99 -30.99
C THR A 44 12.21 2.31 -30.77
N ASP A 45 12.20 1.14 -30.12
CA ASP A 45 13.39 0.34 -29.86
C ASP A 45 14.51 1.13 -29.16
N VAL A 46 14.15 1.88 -28.11
CA VAL A 46 15.09 2.67 -27.30
C VAL A 46 15.88 1.74 -26.39
N VAL A 47 17.19 1.64 -26.62
CA VAL A 47 18.11 0.93 -25.72
C VAL A 47 18.19 1.71 -24.41
N LEU A 48 17.93 1.04 -23.28
CA LEU A 48 18.00 1.65 -21.95
C LEU A 48 19.43 1.62 -21.42
N ASP A 49 20.28 2.45 -22.01
CA ASP A 49 21.63 2.72 -21.55
C ASP A 49 21.70 4.20 -21.12
N PRO A 50 21.76 4.51 -19.81
CA PRO A 50 21.77 5.89 -19.31
C PRO A 50 22.87 6.75 -19.95
N ASP A 51 24.03 6.17 -20.24
CA ASP A 51 25.17 6.87 -20.83
C ASP A 51 24.95 7.22 -22.32
N GLU A 52 24.03 6.55 -23.02
CA GLU A 52 23.70 6.80 -24.43
C GLU A 52 22.47 7.69 -24.64
N LEU A 53 21.73 8.01 -23.58
CA LEU A 53 20.49 8.81 -23.63
C LEU A 53 20.77 10.33 -23.58
N GLU A 54 21.71 10.80 -24.41
CA GLU A 54 22.01 12.22 -24.59
C GLU A 54 21.32 12.79 -25.85
N PRO A 55 20.99 14.10 -25.90
CA PRO A 55 20.47 14.73 -27.10
C PRO A 55 21.39 14.51 -28.31
N ARG A 56 20.83 14.14 -29.46
CA ARG A 56 21.60 13.96 -30.69
C ARG A 56 22.15 15.28 -31.19
N GLU A 57 23.35 15.24 -31.77
CA GLU A 57 23.92 16.38 -32.49
C GLU A 57 23.16 16.62 -33.81
N ALA A 58 22.13 17.47 -33.77
CA ALA A 58 21.32 17.87 -34.91
C ALA A 58 21.09 19.39 -34.97
N ASP A 59 20.77 19.91 -36.15
CA ASP A 59 20.46 21.35 -36.34
C ASP A 59 19.15 21.77 -35.65
N PHE A 60 18.27 20.82 -35.34
CA PHE A 60 16.97 21.02 -34.68
C PHE A 60 16.60 19.80 -33.83
N PRO A 61 15.76 19.97 -32.79
CA PRO A 61 15.28 18.86 -31.97
C PRO A 61 14.48 17.85 -32.80
N GLU A 62 14.94 16.60 -32.86
CA GLU A 62 14.25 15.54 -33.58
C GLU A 62 13.08 14.97 -32.75
N PRO A 63 11.92 14.70 -33.34
CA PRO A 63 10.73 14.28 -32.60
C PRO A 63 10.82 12.85 -32.02
N ASP A 64 11.83 12.08 -32.40
CA ASP A 64 12.09 10.71 -31.94
C ASP A 64 13.40 10.61 -31.14
N ASP A 65 13.91 11.73 -30.66
CA ASP A 65 15.12 11.77 -29.83
C ASP A 65 14.77 11.74 -28.33
N PRO A 66 14.99 10.59 -27.64
CA PRO A 66 14.76 10.47 -26.20
C PRO A 66 15.69 11.37 -25.39
N GLY A 67 16.87 11.74 -25.91
CA GLY A 67 17.82 12.59 -25.21
C GLY A 67 17.31 14.01 -24.96
N LEU A 68 16.25 14.44 -25.65
CA LEU A 68 15.58 15.73 -25.41
C LEU A 68 14.75 15.79 -24.12
N LEU A 69 14.59 14.66 -23.44
CA LEU A 69 13.83 14.55 -22.20
C LEU A 69 14.74 14.87 -21.01
N ASP A 70 14.28 15.75 -20.12
CA ASP A 70 15.03 16.13 -18.91
C ASP A 70 15.24 14.92 -17.98
N ALA A 71 16.47 14.68 -17.54
CA ALA A 71 16.82 13.57 -16.65
C ALA A 71 16.34 12.17 -17.15
N VAL A 72 16.38 11.94 -18.46
CA VAL A 72 15.98 10.65 -19.06
C VAL A 72 16.95 9.51 -18.72
N ASP A 73 18.22 9.83 -18.52
CA ASP A 73 19.26 8.97 -17.96
C ASP A 73 18.83 8.44 -16.58
N VAL A 74 18.38 9.33 -15.69
CA VAL A 74 17.92 8.95 -14.34
C VAL A 74 16.64 8.10 -14.40
N TRP A 75 15.71 8.41 -15.30
CA TRP A 75 14.56 7.53 -15.54
C TRP A 75 14.99 6.14 -16.02
N SER A 76 16.01 6.07 -16.88
CA SER A 76 16.56 4.81 -17.36
C SER A 76 17.20 4.02 -16.22
N GLU A 77 18.00 4.66 -15.36
CA GLU A 77 18.56 4.05 -14.13
C GLU A 77 17.47 3.49 -13.22
N ASP A 78 16.45 4.29 -12.89
CA ASP A 78 15.31 3.87 -12.06
C ASP A 78 14.55 2.67 -12.67
N VAL A 79 14.51 2.56 -13.99
CA VAL A 79 13.94 1.39 -14.68
C VAL A 79 14.86 0.18 -14.57
N LEU A 80 16.17 0.37 -14.76
CA LEU A 80 17.18 -0.70 -14.69
C LEU A 80 17.29 -1.30 -13.29
N ASP A 81 17.17 -0.51 -12.23
CA ASP A 81 17.21 -0.95 -10.83
C ASP A 81 16.12 -1.98 -10.48
N ARG A 82 15.07 -2.10 -11.32
CA ARG A 82 13.99 -3.08 -11.17
C ARG A 82 14.33 -4.45 -11.75
N PHE A 83 15.41 -4.55 -12.52
CA PHE A 83 15.81 -5.74 -13.25
C PHE A 83 17.16 -6.25 -12.74
N PRO A 84 17.41 -7.57 -12.84
CA PRO A 84 18.73 -8.09 -12.53
C PRO A 84 19.77 -7.53 -13.50
N ASP A 85 21.02 -7.42 -13.04
CA ASP A 85 22.14 -7.04 -13.90
C ASP A 85 22.27 -7.99 -15.11
N THR A 86 22.16 -7.43 -16.31
CA THR A 86 22.28 -8.18 -17.58
C THR A 86 23.44 -7.66 -18.44
N PRO A 87 24.07 -8.52 -19.26
CA PRO A 87 25.19 -8.11 -20.11
C PRO A 87 24.79 -7.25 -21.31
N VAL A 88 23.49 -7.16 -21.61
CA VAL A 88 22.92 -6.34 -22.67
C VAL A 88 21.82 -5.50 -22.04
N PRO A 89 21.74 -4.19 -22.32
CA PRO A 89 20.67 -3.35 -21.79
C PRO A 89 19.29 -3.79 -22.32
N PRO A 90 18.23 -3.72 -21.50
CA PRO A 90 16.85 -3.85 -21.96
C PRO A 90 16.46 -2.78 -22.98
N VAL A 91 15.36 -3.01 -23.70
CA VAL A 91 14.88 -2.10 -24.75
C VAL A 91 13.45 -1.66 -24.47
N ALA A 92 13.19 -0.35 -24.43
CA ALA A 92 11.82 0.16 -24.45
C ALA A 92 11.28 0.08 -25.88
N THR A 93 10.26 -0.76 -26.12
CA THR A 93 9.80 -1.04 -27.48
C THR A 93 9.15 0.19 -28.13
N GLU A 94 8.51 1.03 -27.33
CA GLU A 94 7.97 2.32 -27.73
C GLU A 94 8.02 3.26 -26.50
N LEU A 95 8.70 4.40 -26.66
CA LEU A 95 8.74 5.48 -25.68
C LEU A 95 7.90 6.63 -26.22
N VAL A 96 6.87 7.01 -25.45
CA VAL A 96 6.06 8.22 -25.70
C VAL A 96 6.13 9.10 -24.46
N ALA A 97 6.74 10.27 -24.59
CA ALA A 97 7.05 11.14 -23.47
C ALA A 97 6.83 12.61 -23.80
N VAL A 98 6.44 13.41 -22.80
CA VAL A 98 6.34 14.87 -22.94
C VAL A 98 7.69 15.50 -22.62
N ARG A 99 8.22 16.30 -23.55
CA ARG A 99 9.46 17.08 -23.32
C ARG A 99 9.18 18.48 -22.78
N ASP A 100 10.24 19.16 -22.34
CA ASP A 100 10.23 20.54 -21.86
C ASP A 100 9.33 20.77 -20.62
N LEU A 101 9.14 19.74 -19.77
CA LEU A 101 8.35 19.86 -18.53
C LEU A 101 9.05 20.74 -17.49
N ASP A 102 10.38 20.73 -17.50
CA ASP A 102 11.27 21.51 -16.65
C ASP A 102 11.20 23.03 -16.94
N LEU A 103 10.69 23.42 -18.11
CA LEU A 103 10.52 24.81 -18.54
C LEU A 103 9.18 25.43 -18.10
N VAL A 104 8.29 24.65 -17.49
CA VAL A 104 7.00 25.12 -16.99
C VAL A 104 7.20 26.12 -15.85
N ASP A 105 6.45 27.22 -15.89
CA ASP A 105 6.38 28.19 -14.80
C ASP A 105 5.72 27.56 -13.56
N ASP A 106 6.36 27.71 -12.40
CA ASP A 106 5.95 27.06 -11.16
C ASP A 106 4.51 27.45 -10.76
N ASP A 107 4.09 28.67 -11.09
CA ASP A 107 2.73 29.17 -10.80
C ASP A 107 1.69 28.70 -11.83
N GLN A 108 2.14 28.08 -12.94
CA GLN A 108 1.30 27.63 -14.05
C GLN A 108 1.06 26.12 -14.08
N TRP A 109 1.62 25.35 -13.14
CA TRP A 109 1.39 23.90 -13.05
C TRP A 109 -0.08 23.47 -13.07
N PRO A 110 -1.04 24.12 -12.37
CA PRO A 110 -2.45 23.75 -12.48
C PRO A 110 -2.97 23.78 -13.91
N ARG A 111 -2.50 24.75 -14.71
CA ARG A 111 -2.87 24.89 -16.11
C ARG A 111 -2.10 23.91 -17.00
N ALA A 112 -0.82 23.69 -16.74
CA ALA A 112 -0.01 22.72 -17.47
C ALA A 112 -0.58 21.30 -17.31
N LEU A 113 -0.91 20.90 -16.08
CA LEU A 113 -1.54 19.61 -15.78
C LEU A 113 -2.90 19.47 -16.49
N ALA A 114 -3.68 20.55 -16.63
CA ALA A 114 -4.94 20.53 -17.39
C ALA A 114 -4.75 20.36 -18.91
N LEU A 115 -3.60 20.76 -19.46
CA LEU A 115 -3.22 20.45 -20.85
C LEU A 115 -2.77 18.98 -20.96
N LEU A 116 -1.89 18.53 -20.06
CA LEU A 116 -1.36 17.17 -20.00
C LEU A 116 -2.46 16.11 -19.81
N ALA A 117 -3.55 16.44 -19.13
CA ALA A 117 -4.70 15.56 -18.94
C ALA A 117 -5.54 15.33 -20.22
N ARG A 118 -5.20 15.95 -21.35
CA ARG A 118 -5.93 15.80 -22.62
C ARG A 118 -5.15 14.92 -23.61
N PRO A 119 -5.82 14.06 -24.41
CA PRO A 119 -5.16 13.37 -25.50
C PRO A 119 -4.56 14.35 -26.52
N PRO A 120 -3.38 14.06 -27.11
CA PRO A 120 -2.61 12.83 -26.95
C PRO A 120 -1.63 12.84 -25.75
N LEU A 121 -1.45 13.97 -25.06
CA LEU A 121 -0.50 14.10 -23.94
C LEU A 121 -0.85 13.17 -22.78
N ARG A 122 -2.15 12.97 -22.54
CA ARG A 122 -2.66 12.05 -21.52
C ARG A 122 -2.12 10.64 -21.70
N ASP A 123 -1.91 10.19 -22.93
CA ASP A 123 -1.42 8.84 -23.20
C ASP A 123 0.04 8.69 -22.76
N ALA A 124 0.88 9.70 -22.99
CA ALA A 124 2.28 9.74 -22.53
C ALA A 124 2.41 9.71 -21.00
N LEU A 125 1.34 10.07 -20.28
CA LEU A 125 1.26 10.06 -18.83
C LEU A 125 0.68 8.75 -18.28
N THR A 126 -0.26 8.12 -18.98
CA THR A 126 -1.09 7.06 -18.41
C THR A 126 -0.86 5.67 -19.01
N GLN A 127 -0.25 5.58 -20.20
CA GLN A 127 0.05 4.31 -20.83
C GLN A 127 1.40 3.78 -20.36
N PRO A 128 1.49 2.54 -19.83
CA PRO A 128 2.76 1.96 -19.39
C PRO A 128 3.69 1.70 -20.57
N VAL A 129 4.99 1.74 -20.29
CA VAL A 129 6.04 1.44 -21.28
C VAL A 129 6.39 -0.03 -21.19
N ARG A 130 6.47 -0.71 -22.33
CA ARG A 130 6.89 -2.11 -22.40
C ARG A 130 8.40 -2.20 -22.60
N ILE A 131 9.07 -2.89 -21.69
CA ILE A 131 10.50 -3.17 -21.71
C ILE A 131 10.70 -4.62 -22.17
N LEU A 132 11.49 -4.81 -23.22
CA LEU A 132 11.94 -6.11 -23.69
C LEU A 132 13.27 -6.46 -22.99
N LEU A 133 13.28 -7.57 -22.26
CA LEU A 133 14.46 -8.06 -21.56
C LEU A 133 15.35 -8.91 -22.49
N PRO A 134 16.65 -9.08 -22.17
CA PRO A 134 17.59 -9.85 -23.02
C PRO A 134 17.22 -11.33 -23.21
N ASP A 135 16.42 -11.90 -22.31
CA ASP A 135 15.93 -13.28 -22.39
C ASP A 135 14.68 -13.43 -23.30
N GLY A 136 14.20 -12.33 -23.87
CA GLY A 136 13.03 -12.26 -24.75
C GLY A 136 11.70 -12.12 -24.01
N THR A 137 11.69 -12.06 -22.68
CA THR A 137 10.50 -11.72 -21.90
C THR A 137 10.25 -10.21 -21.92
N HIS A 138 9.08 -9.79 -21.44
CA HIS A 138 8.77 -8.37 -21.36
C HIS A 138 8.18 -8.00 -20.01
N GLU A 139 8.49 -6.79 -19.59
CA GLU A 139 8.00 -6.18 -18.36
C GLU A 139 7.34 -4.83 -18.67
N VAL A 140 6.48 -4.37 -17.77
CA VAL A 140 5.84 -3.06 -17.89
C VAL A 140 6.37 -2.11 -16.83
N VAL A 141 6.70 -0.90 -17.26
CA VAL A 141 7.25 0.15 -16.40
C VAL A 141 6.45 1.43 -16.54
N ARG A 142 6.64 2.30 -15.54
CA ARG A 142 6.01 3.61 -15.51
C ARG A 142 6.52 4.47 -16.67
N PRO A 143 5.65 5.17 -17.40
CA PRO A 143 6.11 6.06 -18.46
C PRO A 143 6.90 7.24 -17.88
N TYR A 144 7.89 7.70 -18.64
CA TYR A 144 8.76 8.83 -18.26
C TYR A 144 7.97 10.04 -17.76
N THR A 145 6.92 10.46 -18.47
CA THR A 145 6.12 11.64 -18.09
C THR A 145 5.52 11.49 -16.69
N ALA A 146 5.04 10.29 -16.33
CA ALA A 146 4.50 10.02 -15.00
C ALA A 146 5.59 9.99 -13.93
N TRP A 147 6.74 9.39 -14.26
CA TRP A 147 7.91 9.36 -13.39
C TRP A 147 8.39 10.78 -13.07
N TRP A 148 8.55 11.63 -14.09
CA TRP A 148 9.02 13.00 -13.94
C TRP A 148 8.04 13.82 -13.07
N LEU A 149 6.75 13.80 -13.39
CA LEU A 149 5.74 14.58 -12.64
C LEU A 149 5.60 14.13 -11.17
N ARG A 150 5.81 12.83 -10.88
CA ARG A 150 5.84 12.30 -9.51
C ARG A 150 6.96 12.88 -8.66
N GLY A 151 8.14 13.07 -9.27
CA GLY A 151 9.35 13.57 -8.62
C GLY A 151 9.44 15.08 -8.46
N HIS A 152 8.58 15.84 -9.14
CA HIS A 152 8.65 17.30 -9.22
C HIS A 152 7.53 18.01 -8.44
N PRO A 153 7.76 19.26 -7.96
CA PRO A 153 6.82 19.99 -7.11
C PRO A 153 5.60 20.57 -7.86
N VAL A 154 4.90 19.74 -8.63
CA VAL A 154 3.87 20.16 -9.59
C VAL A 154 2.47 20.34 -8.99
N LEU A 155 2.25 19.97 -7.72
CA LEU A 155 0.98 20.14 -7.02
C LEU A 155 1.13 21.09 -5.83
N GLY A 156 0.84 22.37 -6.05
CA GLY A 156 0.93 23.40 -5.01
C GLY A 156 2.34 23.54 -4.43
N GLY A 157 3.38 23.39 -5.26
CA GLY A 157 4.79 23.42 -4.84
C GLY A 157 5.26 22.13 -4.15
N ARG A 158 4.50 21.04 -4.24
CA ARG A 158 4.78 19.77 -3.57
C ARG A 158 4.84 18.62 -4.56
N ARG A 159 5.66 17.62 -4.23
CA ARG A 159 5.80 16.37 -5.00
C ARG A 159 4.53 15.52 -4.85
N PRO A 160 3.86 15.15 -5.94
CA PRO A 160 2.64 14.34 -5.90
C PRO A 160 2.75 12.99 -5.18
N ALA A 161 3.88 12.27 -5.30
CA ALA A 161 4.06 10.92 -4.72
C ALA A 161 3.97 10.86 -3.17
N GLY A 162 4.03 12.02 -2.50
CA GLY A 162 3.84 12.18 -1.06
C GLY A 162 2.42 12.53 -0.63
N LEU A 163 1.49 12.66 -1.57
CA LEU A 163 0.17 13.22 -1.33
C LEU A 163 -0.92 12.16 -1.44
N ARG A 164 -2.05 12.42 -0.79
CA ARG A 164 -3.31 11.71 -1.01
C ARG A 164 -4.38 12.65 -1.53
N ALA A 165 -5.33 12.13 -2.29
CA ALA A 165 -6.48 12.90 -2.75
C ALA A 165 -7.37 13.32 -1.57
N ALA A 166 -7.96 14.51 -1.64
CA ALA A 166 -8.90 14.96 -0.63
C ALA A 166 -10.14 14.06 -0.58
N GLY A 167 -10.59 13.69 0.62
CA GLY A 167 -11.73 12.79 0.81
C GLY A 167 -11.49 11.33 0.38
N SER A 168 -10.24 10.94 0.10
CA SER A 168 -9.86 9.59 -0.27
C SER A 168 -9.88 8.61 0.93
N ASP A 169 -9.39 7.39 0.71
CA ASP A 169 -9.35 6.31 1.72
C ASP A 169 -8.88 6.80 3.10
N PRO A 170 -9.74 6.68 4.14
CA PRO A 170 -9.42 7.08 5.51
C PRO A 170 -8.17 6.41 6.10
N LEU A 171 -7.79 5.23 5.59
CA LEU A 171 -6.60 4.49 6.05
C LEU A 171 -5.28 5.18 5.70
N LEU A 172 -5.29 6.10 4.72
CA LEU A 172 -4.09 6.86 4.33
C LEU A 172 -3.92 8.17 5.11
N ARG A 173 -4.91 8.54 5.94
CA ARG A 173 -4.87 9.78 6.74
C ARG A 173 -3.71 9.72 7.74
N GLY A 174 -2.95 10.81 7.84
CA GLY A 174 -1.80 10.91 8.75
C GLY A 174 -0.49 10.39 8.13
N LEU A 175 -0.57 9.35 7.29
CA LEU A 175 0.56 8.79 6.54
C LEU A 175 0.91 9.61 5.28
N TYR A 176 -0.11 10.22 4.68
CA TYR A 176 -0.01 11.06 3.50
C TYR A 176 -0.70 12.40 3.74
N ASP A 177 -0.06 13.46 3.26
CA ASP A 177 -0.63 14.79 3.34
C ASP A 177 -1.69 14.97 2.25
N GLU A 178 -2.75 15.72 2.56
CA GLU A 178 -3.81 15.96 1.60
C GLU A 178 -3.34 16.94 0.51
N ALA A 179 -3.56 16.58 -0.75
CA ALA A 179 -3.44 17.50 -1.87
C ALA A 179 -4.76 18.27 -2.05
N ASP A 180 -4.67 19.58 -2.24
CA ASP A 180 -5.74 20.33 -2.87
C ASP A 180 -5.75 19.99 -4.36
N ALA A 181 -6.42 18.89 -4.71
CA ALA A 181 -6.63 18.46 -6.09
C ALA A 181 -7.94 19.02 -6.66
N THR A 182 -8.46 20.12 -6.11
CA THR A 182 -9.74 20.69 -6.56
C THR A 182 -9.64 21.08 -8.04
N GLY A 183 -10.53 20.50 -8.86
CA GLY A 183 -10.48 20.65 -10.33
C GLY A 183 -9.76 19.52 -11.07
N PHE A 184 -9.19 18.54 -10.34
CA PHE A 184 -8.60 17.31 -10.87
C PHE A 184 -9.50 16.12 -10.54
N GLU A 185 -10.40 15.75 -11.47
CA GLU A 185 -11.33 14.63 -11.28
C GLU A 185 -10.90 13.34 -12.00
N ASP A 186 -9.86 13.40 -12.85
CA ASP A 186 -9.35 12.24 -13.56
C ASP A 186 -8.48 11.38 -12.63
N GLU A 187 -9.09 10.35 -12.06
CA GLU A 187 -8.43 9.41 -11.14
C GLU A 187 -7.24 8.68 -11.78
N GLN A 188 -7.26 8.43 -13.09
CA GLN A 188 -6.13 7.78 -13.78
C GLN A 188 -4.93 8.73 -13.85
N VAL A 189 -5.17 10.03 -14.07
CA VAL A 189 -4.10 11.03 -14.04
C VAL A 189 -3.58 11.23 -12.62
N LEU A 190 -4.45 11.32 -11.61
CA LEU A 190 -4.02 11.41 -10.21
C LEU A 190 -3.13 10.22 -9.81
N ARG A 191 -3.52 9.00 -10.20
CA ARG A 191 -2.70 7.79 -10.00
C ARG A 191 -1.37 7.85 -10.76
N ALA A 192 -1.38 8.32 -12.02
CA ALA A 192 -0.15 8.51 -12.78
C ALA A 192 0.81 9.50 -12.12
N LEU A 193 0.27 10.60 -11.57
CA LEU A 193 1.00 11.56 -10.73
C LEU A 193 1.44 10.95 -9.40
N GLY A 194 1.01 9.75 -9.00
CA GLY A 194 1.35 9.16 -7.70
C GLY A 194 0.59 9.74 -6.51
N VAL A 195 -0.51 10.45 -6.74
CA VAL A 195 -1.41 10.86 -5.67
C VAL A 195 -2.19 9.64 -5.20
N ARG A 196 -2.08 9.31 -3.91
CA ARG A 196 -2.71 8.12 -3.33
C ARG A 196 -4.22 8.29 -3.19
N THR A 197 -4.97 7.29 -3.63
CA THR A 197 -6.44 7.29 -3.56
C THR A 197 -6.97 6.22 -2.60
N SER A 198 -6.37 5.03 -2.59
CA SER A 198 -6.70 3.95 -1.66
C SER A 198 -5.50 3.08 -1.32
N VAL A 199 -5.59 2.35 -0.21
CA VAL A 199 -4.56 1.36 0.16
C VAL A 199 -4.45 0.28 -0.92
N ALA A 200 -5.57 -0.23 -1.44
CA ALA A 200 -5.55 -1.23 -2.51
C ALA A 200 -4.84 -0.72 -3.76
N ALA A 201 -5.16 0.50 -4.22
CA ALA A 201 -4.49 1.09 -5.38
C ALA A 201 -2.99 1.33 -5.14
N LEU A 202 -2.60 1.68 -3.92
CA LEU A 202 -1.19 1.79 -3.53
C LEU A 202 -0.49 0.43 -3.59
N LEU A 203 -1.08 -0.62 -2.99
CA LEU A 203 -0.48 -1.95 -2.95
C LEU A 203 -0.42 -2.63 -4.34
N ASP A 204 -1.30 -2.26 -5.26
CA ASP A 204 -1.24 -2.70 -6.67
C ASP A 204 -0.09 -2.04 -7.45
N GLU A 205 0.50 -0.94 -6.96
CA GLU A 205 1.66 -0.32 -7.60
C GLU A 205 2.96 -1.08 -7.27
N PRO A 206 3.86 -1.29 -8.24
CA PRO A 206 5.21 -1.78 -7.96
C PRO A 206 5.90 -0.90 -6.91
N GLY A 207 6.40 -1.53 -5.83
CA GLY A 207 7.04 -0.83 -4.71
C GLY A 207 6.07 -0.16 -3.73
N GLY A 208 4.75 -0.25 -3.95
CA GLY A 208 3.75 0.40 -3.09
C GLY A 208 3.69 -0.16 -1.67
N ALA A 209 3.96 -1.46 -1.50
CA ALA A 209 4.07 -2.09 -0.19
C ALA A 209 5.28 -1.54 0.61
N ALA A 210 6.44 -1.45 -0.04
CA ALA A 210 7.64 -0.86 0.56
C ALA A 210 7.40 0.60 0.94
N GLU A 211 6.80 1.41 0.05
CA GLU A 211 6.43 2.79 0.35
C GLU A 211 5.49 2.88 1.57
N LEU A 212 4.47 2.03 1.65
CA LEU A 212 3.55 2.03 2.79
C LEU A 212 4.27 1.65 4.09
N LEU A 213 5.15 0.65 4.05
CA LEU A 213 5.95 0.22 5.19
C LEU A 213 6.91 1.32 5.64
N ASP A 214 7.56 2.03 4.72
CA ASP A 214 8.41 3.19 5.04
C ASP A 214 7.61 4.32 5.71
N ARG A 215 6.40 4.61 5.22
CA ARG A 215 5.51 5.59 5.89
C ARG A 215 5.04 5.11 7.25
N LEU A 216 4.83 3.80 7.39
CA LEU A 216 4.60 3.17 8.68
C LEU A 216 5.87 3.11 9.53
N ALA A 217 7.08 3.34 9.04
CA ALA A 217 8.27 3.46 9.88
C ALA A 217 8.55 4.90 10.36
N ASP A 218 7.91 5.93 9.79
CA ASP A 218 8.15 7.34 10.16
C ASP A 218 7.48 7.77 11.49
N PRO A 219 8.21 7.94 12.61
CA PRO A 219 7.62 8.23 13.92
C PRO A 219 6.82 9.54 13.98
N GLU A 220 7.06 10.49 13.06
CA GLU A 220 6.33 11.76 13.00
C GLU A 220 4.92 11.60 12.39
N ARG A 221 4.62 10.44 11.79
CA ARG A 221 3.32 10.15 11.18
C ARG A 221 2.36 9.56 12.22
N PRO A 222 1.22 10.23 12.51
CA PRO A 222 0.24 9.69 13.44
C PRO A 222 -0.54 8.54 12.80
N VAL A 223 -0.59 7.40 13.49
CA VAL A 223 -1.36 6.21 13.10
C VAL A 223 -2.10 5.68 14.32
N ALA A 224 -3.40 5.40 14.16
CA ALA A 224 -4.21 4.82 15.24
C ALA A 224 -4.10 3.27 15.24
N PRO A 225 -4.24 2.57 16.39
CA PRO A 225 -4.19 1.10 16.43
C PRO A 225 -5.15 0.40 15.48
N ALA A 226 -6.38 0.91 15.33
CA ALA A 226 -7.37 0.35 14.41
C ALA A 226 -7.00 0.55 12.93
N GLN A 227 -6.35 1.68 12.62
CA GLN A 227 -5.82 1.96 11.28
C GLN A 227 -4.66 1.01 10.97
N LEU A 228 -3.74 0.85 11.92
CA LEU A 228 -2.62 -0.08 11.81
C LEU A 228 -3.09 -1.52 11.59
N HIS A 229 -4.10 -1.97 12.35
CA HIS A 229 -4.72 -3.28 12.17
C HIS A 229 -5.29 -3.49 10.76
N ALA A 230 -5.93 -2.47 10.19
CA ALA A 230 -6.47 -2.54 8.84
C ALA A 230 -5.36 -2.54 7.76
N LEU A 231 -4.30 -1.74 7.94
CA LEU A 231 -3.16 -1.67 7.03
C LEU A 231 -2.38 -2.98 7.00
N TYR A 232 -2.04 -3.54 8.16
CA TYR A 232 -1.40 -4.86 8.23
C TYR A 232 -2.30 -5.98 7.71
N GLY A 233 -3.61 -5.88 7.93
CA GLY A 233 -4.57 -6.80 7.32
C GLY A 233 -4.58 -6.75 5.79
N ALA A 234 -4.29 -5.60 5.17
CA ALA A 234 -4.18 -5.46 3.72
C ALA A 234 -2.81 -5.95 3.20
N LEU A 235 -1.74 -5.69 3.94
CA LEU A 235 -0.40 -6.19 3.62
C LEU A 235 -0.33 -7.72 3.65
N ALA A 236 -1.02 -8.36 4.60
CA ALA A 236 -1.05 -9.82 4.74
C ALA A 236 -1.64 -10.59 3.55
N ASP A 237 -2.22 -9.90 2.55
CA ASP A 237 -2.70 -10.51 1.30
C ASP A 237 -1.62 -10.53 0.19
N LEU A 238 -0.45 -9.94 0.44
CA LEU A 238 0.64 -9.85 -0.53
C LEU A 238 1.54 -11.09 -0.52
N ASP A 239 2.21 -11.29 -1.65
CA ASP A 239 3.28 -12.27 -1.78
C ASP A 239 4.58 -11.73 -1.11
N PRO A 240 5.20 -12.47 -0.17
CA PRO A 240 6.47 -12.08 0.46
C PRO A 240 7.59 -11.76 -0.53
N GLU A 241 7.62 -12.39 -1.71
CA GLU A 241 8.65 -12.12 -2.73
C GLU A 241 8.51 -10.73 -3.37
N GLN A 242 7.36 -10.07 -3.21
CA GLN A 242 7.05 -8.76 -3.79
C GLN A 242 7.30 -7.59 -2.83
N VAL A 243 7.74 -7.87 -1.59
CA VAL A 243 7.87 -6.86 -0.54
C VAL A 243 9.32 -6.72 -0.11
N THR A 244 9.86 -5.50 -0.26
CA THR A 244 11.11 -5.11 0.38
C THR A 244 10.84 -4.83 1.86
N LEU A 245 11.52 -5.56 2.74
CA LEU A 245 11.32 -5.48 4.18
C LEU A 245 12.05 -4.28 4.78
N PRO A 246 11.41 -3.50 5.67
CA PRO A 246 12.06 -2.43 6.42
C PRO A 246 12.82 -2.99 7.63
N ASP A 247 13.79 -2.23 8.13
CA ASP A 247 14.48 -2.52 9.40
C ASP A 247 13.60 -2.18 10.62
N GLU A 248 12.59 -1.31 10.45
CA GLU A 248 11.71 -0.83 11.51
C GLU A 248 10.22 -1.02 11.15
N LEU A 249 9.41 -1.33 12.15
CA LEU A 249 7.97 -1.55 12.00
C LEU A 249 7.18 -0.71 13.01
N ARG A 250 5.95 -0.33 12.65
CA ARG A 250 5.02 0.26 13.62
C ARG A 250 4.32 -0.83 14.41
N ALA A 251 4.52 -0.86 15.72
CA ALA A 251 3.88 -1.83 16.60
C ALA A 251 2.99 -1.13 17.64
N VAL A 252 2.19 -1.93 18.34
CA VAL A 252 1.44 -1.53 19.53
C VAL A 252 2.14 -2.12 20.76
N VAL A 253 2.68 -1.25 21.62
CA VAL A 253 3.29 -1.60 22.90
C VAL A 253 2.40 -1.06 24.02
N ASP A 254 1.84 -1.95 24.86
CA ASP A 254 0.98 -1.57 25.99
C ASP A 254 -0.14 -0.55 25.61
N GLY A 255 -0.71 -0.72 24.41
CA GLY A 255 -1.78 0.13 23.88
C GLY A 255 -1.32 1.43 23.19
N ARG A 256 -0.01 1.67 23.09
CA ARG A 256 0.60 2.82 22.41
C ARG A 256 1.21 2.41 21.09
N VAL A 257 1.07 3.26 20.07
CA VAL A 257 1.64 3.02 18.75
C VAL A 257 3.06 3.57 18.73
N GLU A 258 4.05 2.72 18.46
CA GLU A 258 5.49 3.04 18.49
C GLU A 258 6.20 2.43 17.28
N VAL A 259 7.32 3.03 16.86
CA VAL A 259 8.21 2.44 15.86
C VAL A 259 9.25 1.63 16.60
N VAL A 260 9.47 0.38 16.19
CA VAL A 260 10.38 -0.57 16.82
C VAL A 260 11.24 -1.27 15.77
N ASP A 261 12.35 -1.85 16.20
CA ASP A 261 13.15 -2.75 15.36
C ASP A 261 12.30 -3.95 14.93
N ALA A 262 12.34 -4.30 13.64
CA ALA A 262 11.57 -5.41 13.09
C ALA A 262 11.87 -6.74 13.80
N ALA A 263 13.09 -6.94 14.30
CA ALA A 263 13.49 -8.16 15.02
C ALA A 263 12.82 -8.29 16.41
N GLU A 264 12.33 -7.18 16.98
CA GLU A 264 11.61 -7.15 18.26
C GLU A 264 10.09 -7.33 18.09
N ALA A 265 9.57 -7.05 16.91
CA ALA A 265 8.13 -7.12 16.62
C ALA A 265 7.62 -8.57 16.58
N VAL A 266 6.38 -8.75 17.06
CA VAL A 266 5.72 -10.06 17.13
C VAL A 266 4.27 -9.94 16.67
N VAL A 267 3.78 -10.94 15.94
CA VAL A 267 2.35 -11.07 15.64
C VAL A 267 1.67 -11.91 16.73
N CYS A 268 0.69 -11.33 17.43
CA CYS A 268 -0.16 -12.10 18.35
C CYS A 268 -1.24 -12.84 17.55
N ASP A 269 -1.10 -14.16 17.46
CA ASP A 269 -1.94 -15.02 16.62
C ASP A 269 -3.10 -15.68 17.36
N SER A 270 -3.16 -15.54 18.69
CA SER A 270 -4.27 -16.08 19.48
C SER A 270 -4.57 -15.22 20.73
N PRO A 271 -5.85 -14.94 21.03
CA PRO A 271 -6.23 -14.05 22.13
C PRO A 271 -5.98 -14.61 23.54
N ASP A 272 -5.81 -15.93 23.70
CA ASP A 272 -5.38 -16.53 24.96
C ASP A 272 -3.93 -16.17 25.33
N LEU A 273 -3.14 -15.67 24.39
CA LEU A 273 -1.75 -15.26 24.63
C LEU A 273 -1.62 -13.79 25.09
N LEU A 274 -2.72 -13.03 25.14
CA LEU A 274 -2.69 -11.62 25.57
C LEU A 274 -2.01 -11.37 26.92
N PRO A 275 -2.13 -12.24 27.95
CA PRO A 275 -1.40 -12.07 29.22
C PRO A 275 0.13 -12.00 29.08
N PHE A 276 0.71 -12.58 28.01
CA PHE A 276 2.15 -12.56 27.75
C PHE A 276 2.64 -11.31 27.00
N THR A 277 1.76 -10.34 26.71
CA THR A 277 2.08 -9.23 25.79
C THR A 277 2.61 -7.97 26.46
N ALA A 278 2.75 -7.97 27.79
CA ALA A 278 3.26 -6.80 28.54
C ALA A 278 4.65 -6.39 28.04
N GLY A 279 4.77 -5.16 27.54
CA GLY A 279 6.01 -4.63 26.95
C GLY A 279 6.44 -5.28 25.63
N VAL A 280 5.62 -6.14 25.02
CA VAL A 280 5.92 -6.78 23.73
C VAL A 280 5.37 -5.92 22.58
N PRO A 281 6.18 -5.58 21.56
CA PRO A 281 5.70 -4.87 20.39
C PRO A 281 4.83 -5.76 19.51
N LEU A 282 3.52 -5.50 19.51
CA LEU A 282 2.56 -6.30 18.73
C LEU A 282 2.26 -5.68 17.37
N LEU A 283 2.29 -6.48 16.32
CA LEU A 283 1.73 -6.12 15.01
C LEU A 283 0.25 -6.50 14.98
N PRO A 284 -0.69 -5.55 15.08
CA PRO A 284 -2.10 -5.88 15.16
C PRO A 284 -2.59 -6.39 13.81
N VAL A 285 -3.24 -7.55 13.80
CA VAL A 285 -3.84 -8.13 12.60
C VAL A 285 -4.99 -9.05 12.98
N ARG A 286 -5.86 -9.36 12.02
CA ARG A 286 -6.86 -10.41 12.23
C ARG A 286 -6.13 -11.73 12.46
N PRO A 287 -6.49 -12.52 13.48
CA PRO A 287 -5.74 -13.73 13.76
C PRO A 287 -5.70 -14.75 12.62
N ALA A 288 -6.76 -14.81 11.80
CA ALA A 288 -6.81 -15.63 10.59
C ALA A 288 -5.81 -15.20 9.49
N ARG A 289 -5.10 -14.08 9.69
CA ARG A 289 -4.06 -13.52 8.82
C ARG A 289 -2.71 -13.40 9.53
N ALA A 290 -2.61 -13.92 10.76
CA ALA A 290 -1.44 -13.75 11.59
C ALA A 290 -0.22 -14.51 11.04
N ALA A 291 -0.43 -15.70 10.48
CA ALA A 291 0.63 -16.48 9.87
C ALA A 291 1.15 -15.79 8.59
N GLU A 292 0.24 -15.34 7.74
CA GLU A 292 0.57 -14.65 6.49
C GLU A 292 1.31 -13.34 6.75
N LEU A 293 0.89 -12.54 7.74
CA LEU A 293 1.61 -11.32 8.10
C LEU A 293 2.99 -11.63 8.70
N ALA A 294 3.09 -12.65 9.55
CA ALA A 294 4.34 -13.05 10.17
C ALA A 294 5.36 -13.51 9.13
N GLU A 295 4.91 -14.32 8.16
CA GLU A 295 5.71 -14.76 7.02
C GLU A 295 6.12 -13.58 6.12
N LEU A 296 5.16 -12.71 5.78
CA LEU A 296 5.42 -11.52 4.97
C LEU A 296 6.52 -10.65 5.58
N LEU A 297 6.41 -10.32 6.87
CA LEU A 297 7.33 -9.42 7.55
C LEU A 297 8.54 -10.13 8.16
N GLN A 298 8.63 -11.46 8.01
CA GLN A 298 9.70 -12.30 8.60
C GLN A 298 9.83 -12.13 10.12
N VAL A 299 8.70 -11.95 10.81
CA VAL A 299 8.62 -11.82 12.27
C VAL A 299 8.04 -13.09 12.89
N ARG A 300 8.29 -13.28 14.18
CA ARG A 300 7.78 -14.45 14.92
C ARG A 300 6.31 -14.25 15.27
N ARG A 301 5.59 -15.37 15.43
CA ARG A 301 4.30 -15.39 16.11
C ARG A 301 4.50 -15.55 17.61
N LEU A 302 3.59 -15.00 18.41
CA LEU A 302 3.71 -15.09 19.86
C LEU A 302 3.58 -16.55 20.33
N SER A 303 2.73 -17.35 19.68
CA SER A 303 2.58 -18.78 19.95
C SER A 303 3.87 -19.59 19.79
N GLU A 304 4.82 -19.14 18.97
CA GLU A 304 6.11 -19.83 18.77
C GLU A 304 7.09 -19.61 19.94
N SER A 305 6.80 -18.62 20.79
CA SER A 305 7.64 -18.25 21.93
C SER A 305 7.11 -18.78 23.26
N VAL A 306 5.82 -19.12 23.33
CA VAL A 306 5.15 -19.66 24.52
C VAL A 306 5.14 -21.19 24.39
N THR A 307 5.67 -21.91 25.39
CA THR A 307 5.76 -23.38 25.30
C THR A 307 4.38 -24.03 25.37
N GLY A 308 3.44 -23.36 26.03
CA GLY A 308 2.04 -23.77 26.11
C GLY A 308 1.79 -24.95 27.04
N ALA A 309 2.79 -25.36 27.84
CA ALA A 309 2.61 -26.43 28.83
C ALA A 309 1.65 -25.98 29.93
N VAL A 310 0.56 -26.73 30.10
CA VAL A 310 -0.39 -26.55 31.21
C VAL A 310 0.15 -27.33 32.40
N ASP A 311 0.57 -26.62 33.44
CA ASP A 311 1.20 -27.21 34.62
C ASP A 311 0.19 -27.58 35.72
N SER A 312 -1.07 -27.16 35.58
CA SER A 312 -2.15 -27.37 36.54
C SER A 312 -2.98 -28.64 36.27
N GLU A 313 -3.49 -29.26 37.34
CA GLU A 313 -4.48 -30.33 37.24
C GLU A 313 -5.89 -29.74 37.07
N GLY A 314 -6.65 -30.25 36.11
CA GLY A 314 -8.01 -29.81 35.84
C GLY A 314 -9.02 -30.96 35.69
N THR A 315 -10.30 -30.63 35.72
CA THR A 315 -11.41 -31.58 35.59
C THR A 315 -12.07 -31.44 34.22
N GLU A 316 -12.35 -32.56 33.54
CA GLU A 316 -13.01 -32.53 32.23
C GLU A 316 -14.53 -32.32 32.38
N HIS A 317 -15.08 -31.39 31.60
CA HIS A 317 -16.50 -31.06 31.52
C HIS A 317 -17.00 -31.13 30.08
N GLY A 318 -18.19 -31.70 29.89
CA GLY A 318 -18.86 -31.70 28.58
C GLY A 318 -19.44 -30.33 28.25
N VAL A 319 -19.31 -29.90 26.99
CA VAL A 319 -19.90 -28.63 26.53
C VAL A 319 -21.44 -28.73 26.52
N PRO A 320 -22.17 -27.79 27.15
CA PRO A 320 -23.63 -27.81 27.17
C PRO A 320 -24.26 -27.77 25.77
N GLU A 321 -25.39 -28.47 25.60
CA GLU A 321 -26.08 -28.56 24.30
C GLU A 321 -26.46 -27.19 23.70
N PRO A 322 -27.00 -26.21 24.46
CA PRO A 322 -27.30 -24.89 23.90
C PRO A 322 -26.08 -24.18 23.29
N VAL A 323 -24.90 -24.36 23.89
CA VAL A 323 -23.64 -23.79 23.39
C VAL A 323 -23.19 -24.50 22.12
N ARG A 324 -23.28 -25.85 22.07
CA ARG A 324 -22.99 -26.61 20.85
C ARG A 324 -23.91 -26.24 19.69
N VAL A 325 -25.21 -26.03 19.98
CA VAL A 325 -26.18 -25.56 18.98
C VAL A 325 -25.84 -24.16 18.50
N LEU A 326 -25.42 -23.26 19.39
CA LEU A 326 -25.02 -21.90 19.04
C LEU A 326 -23.76 -21.87 18.16
N LEU A 327 -22.71 -22.57 18.56
CA LEU A 327 -21.39 -22.49 17.91
C LEU A 327 -21.22 -23.47 16.74
N GLY A 328 -22.07 -24.50 16.68
CA GLY A 328 -22.14 -25.45 15.57
C GLY A 328 -21.16 -26.62 15.65
N PRO A 329 -20.97 -27.37 14.55
CA PRO A 329 -20.26 -28.66 14.56
C PRO A 329 -18.76 -28.60 14.91
N ARG A 330 -18.13 -27.42 14.83
CA ARG A 330 -16.71 -27.23 15.19
C ARG A 330 -16.49 -27.05 16.70
N THR A 331 -17.56 -26.98 17.49
CA THR A 331 -17.46 -26.81 18.94
C THR A 331 -16.81 -28.05 19.55
N PRO A 332 -15.79 -27.90 20.42
CA PRO A 332 -15.24 -29.01 21.20
C PRO A 332 -16.33 -29.78 21.94
N ALA A 333 -16.16 -31.09 22.11
CA ALA A 333 -17.11 -31.91 22.87
C ALA A 333 -16.98 -31.66 24.39
N ALA A 334 -15.77 -31.33 24.84
CA ALA A 334 -15.40 -31.11 26.23
C ALA A 334 -14.34 -30.01 26.36
N TYR A 335 -14.15 -29.55 27.59
CA TYR A 335 -13.07 -28.66 28.03
C TYR A 335 -12.57 -29.12 29.40
N VAL A 336 -11.38 -28.68 29.80
CA VAL A 336 -10.79 -28.94 31.10
C VAL A 336 -10.87 -27.68 31.95
N GLU A 337 -11.63 -27.73 33.04
CA GLU A 337 -11.77 -26.65 34.01
C GLU A 337 -10.70 -26.75 35.09
N HIS A 338 -10.06 -25.63 35.41
CA HIS A 338 -9.02 -25.49 36.44
C HIS A 338 -9.50 -24.53 37.50
N GLU A 339 -9.13 -24.74 38.77
CA GLU A 339 -9.34 -23.70 39.80
C GLU A 339 -8.42 -22.50 39.55
N GLU A 340 -7.21 -22.76 39.07
CA GLU A 340 -6.20 -21.79 38.66
C GLU A 340 -5.44 -22.38 37.47
N LEU A 341 -5.47 -21.71 36.32
CA LEU A 341 -4.79 -22.15 35.10
C LEU A 341 -3.48 -21.39 34.96
N VAL A 342 -2.35 -22.10 35.04
CA VAL A 342 -1.01 -21.53 34.90
C VAL A 342 -0.30 -22.13 33.69
N VAL A 343 0.23 -21.27 32.84
CA VAL A 343 1.03 -21.62 31.66
C VAL A 343 2.31 -20.79 31.67
N ASP A 344 3.47 -21.44 31.62
CA ASP A 344 4.79 -20.77 31.66
C ASP A 344 4.92 -19.75 32.83
N GLY A 345 4.32 -20.09 33.98
CA GLY A 345 4.33 -19.24 35.18
C GLY A 345 3.43 -18.00 35.11
N THR A 346 2.55 -17.89 34.12
CA THR A 346 1.55 -16.83 33.98
C THR A 346 0.15 -17.41 34.18
N GLU A 347 -0.71 -16.72 34.94
CA GLU A 347 -2.12 -17.09 35.11
C GLU A 347 -2.94 -16.69 33.88
N LEU A 348 -3.76 -17.62 33.36
CA LEU A 348 -4.60 -17.42 32.19
C LEU A 348 -6.07 -17.72 32.53
N ASP A 349 -7.00 -17.02 31.89
CA ASP A 349 -8.42 -17.37 31.94
C ASP A 349 -8.74 -18.63 31.13
N TRP A 350 -8.03 -18.83 30.02
CA TRP A 350 -8.17 -19.98 29.13
C TRP A 350 -6.93 -20.16 28.24
N ARG A 351 -6.74 -21.38 27.74
CA ARG A 351 -5.70 -21.76 26.78
C ARG A 351 -6.24 -22.84 25.86
N LEU A 352 -6.07 -22.67 24.54
CA LEU A 352 -6.31 -23.73 23.56
C LEU A 352 -4.97 -24.30 23.11
N THR A 353 -4.65 -25.52 23.53
CA THR A 353 -3.38 -26.18 23.19
C THR A 353 -3.37 -26.68 21.74
N ASP A 354 -2.18 -26.95 21.20
CA ASP A 354 -2.00 -27.37 19.80
C ASP A 354 -2.64 -28.73 19.46
N ASP A 355 -2.86 -29.59 20.47
CA ASP A 355 -3.61 -30.84 20.35
C ASP A 355 -5.13 -30.63 20.41
N GLY A 356 -5.59 -29.38 20.50
CA GLY A 356 -7.00 -28.98 20.43
C GLY A 356 -7.75 -29.10 21.75
N VAL A 357 -7.06 -29.23 22.88
CA VAL A 357 -7.68 -29.29 24.21
C VAL A 357 -7.89 -27.88 24.73
N LEU A 358 -9.13 -27.57 25.11
CA LEU A 358 -9.46 -26.29 25.75
C LEU A 358 -9.30 -26.42 27.26
N HIS A 359 -8.41 -25.62 27.83
CA HIS A 359 -8.25 -25.41 29.27
C HIS A 359 -8.84 -24.05 29.65
N ALA A 360 -9.54 -23.96 30.78
CA ALA A 360 -10.08 -22.69 31.28
C ALA A 360 -10.19 -22.66 32.80
N ALA A 361 -10.04 -21.47 33.40
CA ALA A 361 -10.17 -21.25 34.84
C ALA A 361 -11.37 -20.36 35.22
N THR A 362 -12.01 -19.71 34.24
CA THR A 362 -13.15 -18.82 34.47
C THR A 362 -14.29 -19.13 33.50
N LEU A 363 -15.52 -18.74 33.85
CA LEU A 363 -16.68 -18.90 32.98
C LEU A 363 -16.49 -18.11 31.67
N GLU A 364 -15.95 -16.91 31.78
CA GLU A 364 -15.56 -16.07 30.65
C GLU A 364 -14.46 -16.72 29.81
N GLY A 365 -13.49 -17.38 30.45
CA GLY A 365 -12.45 -18.16 29.78
C GLY A 365 -13.01 -19.35 28.99
N VAL A 366 -13.90 -20.15 29.59
CA VAL A 366 -14.61 -21.24 28.89
C VAL A 366 -15.36 -20.67 27.68
N ALA A 367 -16.07 -19.55 27.86
CA ALA A 367 -16.83 -18.93 26.79
C ALA A 367 -15.96 -18.42 25.64
N ALA A 368 -14.85 -17.73 25.97
CA ALA A 368 -13.88 -17.23 25.01
C ALA A 368 -13.20 -18.37 24.26
N GLY A 369 -12.73 -19.39 24.97
CA GLY A 369 -12.06 -20.53 24.37
C GLY A 369 -12.94 -21.39 23.48
N LEU A 370 -14.20 -21.64 23.87
CA LEU A 370 -15.16 -22.37 23.02
C LEU A 370 -15.50 -21.57 21.75
N ALA A 371 -15.74 -20.26 21.89
CA ALA A 371 -15.99 -19.38 20.75
C ALA A 371 -14.78 -19.32 19.80
N TRP A 372 -13.57 -19.27 20.36
CA TRP A 372 -12.31 -19.29 19.62
C TRP A 372 -12.11 -20.61 18.86
N ALA A 373 -12.19 -21.74 19.56
CA ALA A 373 -12.04 -23.08 18.98
C ALA A 373 -13.06 -23.34 17.86
N ALA A 374 -14.29 -22.81 17.99
CA ALA A 374 -15.33 -22.92 16.96
C ALA A 374 -15.17 -21.91 15.81
N GLY A 375 -14.19 -21.01 15.85
CA GLY A 375 -13.97 -19.93 14.88
C GLY A 375 -15.09 -18.90 14.85
N GLN A 376 -15.72 -18.65 15.99
CA GLN A 376 -16.88 -17.79 16.20
C GLN A 376 -16.60 -16.76 17.31
N TRP A 377 -15.39 -16.18 17.32
CA TRP A 377 -14.91 -15.23 18.34
C TRP A 377 -15.91 -14.12 18.75
N PRO A 378 -16.71 -13.52 17.84
CA PRO A 378 -17.72 -12.52 18.22
C PRO A 378 -18.78 -13.04 19.21
N ARG A 379 -19.05 -14.35 19.23
CA ARG A 379 -20.10 -14.98 20.04
C ARG A 379 -19.72 -15.29 21.49
N ARG A 380 -18.47 -15.01 21.91
CA ARG A 380 -17.99 -15.32 23.28
C ARG A 380 -18.91 -14.79 24.40
N PHE A 381 -19.57 -13.66 24.19
CA PHE A 381 -20.50 -13.09 25.18
C PHE A 381 -21.86 -13.81 25.20
N GLU A 382 -22.38 -14.26 24.05
CA GLU A 382 -23.57 -15.12 24.00
C GLU A 382 -23.28 -16.48 24.66
N VAL A 383 -22.08 -17.03 24.44
CA VAL A 383 -21.64 -18.27 25.08
C VAL A 383 -21.59 -18.09 26.59
N ALA A 384 -21.00 -17.00 27.10
CA ALA A 384 -20.97 -16.71 28.52
C ALA A 384 -22.39 -16.64 29.12
N ALA A 385 -23.30 -15.94 28.45
CA ALA A 385 -24.70 -15.85 28.88
C ALA A 385 -25.41 -17.23 28.92
N LEU A 386 -25.11 -18.13 27.98
CA LEU A 386 -25.66 -19.49 27.97
C LEU A 386 -25.02 -20.43 29.00
N LEU A 387 -23.75 -20.22 29.33
CA LEU A 387 -23.07 -20.93 30.41
C LEU A 387 -23.62 -20.52 31.77
N GLU A 388 -23.93 -19.23 31.94
CA GLU A 388 -24.55 -18.68 33.16
C GLU A 388 -26.03 -19.10 33.29
N ASP A 389 -26.81 -19.00 32.21
CA ASP A 389 -28.22 -19.41 32.16
C ASP A 389 -28.58 -20.10 30.83
N PRO A 390 -28.61 -21.45 30.82
CA PRO A 390 -28.98 -22.22 29.63
C PRO A 390 -30.40 -21.94 29.09
N THR A 391 -31.29 -21.36 29.90
CA THR A 391 -32.69 -21.10 29.51
C THR A 391 -32.84 -19.90 28.57
N ARG A 392 -31.81 -19.06 28.44
CA ARG A 392 -31.80 -17.88 27.56
C ARG A 392 -31.72 -18.20 26.06
N THR A 393 -31.73 -19.48 25.70
CA THR A 393 -31.62 -19.96 24.32
C THR A 393 -32.63 -19.30 23.37
N GLU A 394 -33.91 -19.22 23.76
CA GLU A 394 -34.96 -18.64 22.90
C GLU A 394 -34.86 -17.11 22.76
N GLU A 395 -34.43 -16.43 23.83
CA GLU A 395 -34.21 -14.99 23.85
C GLU A 395 -33.07 -14.63 22.88
N LEU A 396 -31.88 -15.22 23.08
CA LEU A 396 -30.72 -15.00 22.23
C LEU A 396 -30.99 -15.37 20.77
N ALA A 397 -31.76 -16.45 20.53
CA ALA A 397 -32.17 -16.81 19.18
C ALA A 397 -33.07 -15.80 18.49
N ARG A 398 -33.90 -15.08 19.25
CA ARG A 398 -34.75 -14.02 18.73
C ARG A 398 -33.96 -12.76 18.45
N ASP A 399 -33.03 -12.40 19.33
CA ASP A 399 -32.21 -11.19 19.18
C ASP A 399 -31.31 -11.26 17.93
N ARG A 400 -30.85 -12.47 17.58
CA ARG A 400 -30.11 -12.72 16.32
C ARG A 400 -30.91 -12.44 15.03
N TRP A 401 -32.19 -12.10 15.08
CA TRP A 401 -32.91 -11.65 13.89
C TRP A 401 -32.47 -10.27 13.38
N PHE A 402 -31.68 -9.55 14.19
CA PHE A 402 -31.22 -8.19 13.90
C PHE A 402 -29.69 -8.07 13.69
N ASP A 403 -28.94 -9.16 13.87
CA ASP A 403 -27.54 -9.28 13.45
C ASP A 403 -27.45 -9.46 11.92
#